data_AF-A0A9D4Y6W7-F1
#
_entry.id   AF-A0A9D4Y6W7-F1
#
_cell.length_a   1.000
_cell.length_b   1.000
_cell.length_c   1.000
_cell.angle_alpha   90.00
_cell.angle_beta   90.00
_cell.angle_gamma   90.00
#
_symmetry.space_group_name_H-M   'P 1'
#
loop_
_entity.id
_entity.type
_entity.pdbx_description
1 polymer ?
#
loop_
_entity_poly.entity_id
_entity_poly.type
_entity_poly.pdbx_seq_one_letter_code
_entity_poly.pdbx_strand_id
1 'polypeptide(L)'
;MCAGTSIDCTNLFTSFTGPNCCVNPSLINTFLDHEPQPSATKNVIHLSQMIREGTVSMFDYENQDENIRHYGQSTPPIYDMTSLPNELPLFVSYGGADALSDVKD
;
A
#
# COMPACT_ATOMS: atom_id res chain seq x y z
N MET A 1 11.97 -11.82 8.61
CA MET A 1 12.35 -10.63 7.81
C MET A 1 13.68 -10.04 8.27
N CYS A 2 13.88 -9.69 9.54
CA CYS A 2 15.15 -9.10 10.03
C CYS A 2 16.32 -10.07 10.28
N ALA A 3 16.23 -11.32 9.83
CA ALA A 3 17.30 -12.31 9.99
C ALA A 3 18.23 -12.39 8.75
N GLY A 4 17.89 -11.67 7.67
CA GLY A 4 18.68 -11.59 6.44
C GLY A 4 19.55 -10.34 6.41
N THR A 5 20.76 -10.45 5.84
CA THR A 5 21.81 -9.43 5.86
C THR A 5 21.56 -8.21 4.96
N SER A 6 20.44 -8.16 4.23
CA SER A 6 20.14 -7.11 3.25
C SER A 6 19.09 -6.08 3.68
N ILE A 7 18.45 -6.25 4.84
CA ILE A 7 17.39 -5.35 5.32
C ILE A 7 17.88 -4.66 6.59
N ASP A 8 18.07 -3.34 6.51
CA ASP A 8 18.36 -2.51 7.68
C ASP A 8 17.07 -2.30 8.51
N CYS A 9 16.87 -3.19 9.48
CA CYS A 9 15.72 -3.11 10.38
C CYS A 9 15.79 -1.95 11.38
N THR A 10 16.86 -1.16 11.41
CA THR A 10 16.89 0.11 12.15
C THR A 10 16.18 1.23 11.40
N ASN A 11 16.01 1.09 10.08
CA ASN A 11 15.25 2.01 9.24
C ASN A 11 14.04 1.30 8.60
N LEU A 12 13.04 1.07 9.44
CA LEU A 12 11.78 0.41 9.05
C LEU A 12 11.13 1.08 7.82
N PHE A 13 11.18 2.41 7.68
CA PHE A 13 10.61 3.14 6.55
C PHE A 13 11.16 2.66 5.20
N THR A 14 12.48 2.65 5.05
CA THR A 14 13.12 2.27 3.78
C THR A 14 12.89 0.81 3.38
N SER A 15 12.51 -0.04 4.33
CA SER A 15 12.26 -1.47 4.07
C SER A 15 11.05 -1.72 3.18
N PHE A 16 10.09 -0.78 3.14
CA PHE A 16 8.90 -0.89 2.30
C PHE A 16 8.73 0.29 1.34
N THR A 17 9.18 1.51 1.68
CA THR A 17 9.08 2.67 0.76
C THR A 17 10.21 2.77 -0.26
N GLY A 18 11.29 2.01 -0.07
CA GLY A 18 12.48 2.08 -0.92
C GLY A 18 13.55 3.05 -0.40
N PRO A 19 14.63 3.28 -1.18
CA PRO A 19 15.75 4.11 -0.76
C PRO A 19 15.34 5.57 -0.60
N ASN A 20 15.79 6.21 0.48
CA ASN A 20 15.53 7.62 0.75
C ASN A 20 16.82 8.46 0.63
N CYS A 21 16.82 9.45 -0.27
CA CYS A 21 17.96 10.35 -0.50
C CYS A 21 18.04 11.53 0.47
N CYS A 22 16.90 11.88 1.07
CA CYS A 22 16.57 13.29 1.28
C CYS A 22 16.09 13.59 2.71
N VAL A 23 15.73 12.57 3.48
CA VAL A 23 15.47 12.68 4.91
C VAL A 23 16.77 12.53 5.67
N ASN A 24 17.03 13.46 6.61
CA ASN A 24 18.19 13.39 7.47
C ASN A 24 18.11 12.11 8.34
N PRO A 25 19.10 11.18 8.27
CA PRO A 25 19.09 9.94 9.04
C PRO A 25 18.94 10.15 10.55
N SER A 26 19.48 11.25 11.09
CA SER A 26 19.35 11.58 12.51
C SER A 26 17.93 11.89 12.96
N LEU A 27 17.01 12.18 12.02
CA LEU A 27 15.61 12.47 12.31
C LEU A 27 14.71 11.23 12.23
N ILE A 28 15.20 10.09 11.70
CA ILE A 28 14.39 8.88 11.49
C ILE A 28 13.78 8.37 12.80
N ASN A 29 14.52 8.40 13.90
CA ASN A 29 13.99 7.99 15.21
C ASN A 29 12.82 8.87 15.66
N THR A 30 12.89 10.19 15.44
CA THR A 30 11.78 11.11 15.76
C THR A 30 10.54 10.83 14.91
N PHE A 31 10.70 10.40 13.66
CA PHE A 31 9.56 9.94 12.86
C PHE A 31 8.99 8.62 13.40
N LEU A 32 9.86 7.67 13.78
CA LEU A 32 9.45 6.36 14.31
C LEU A 32 8.80 6.44 15.70
N ASP A 33 9.00 7.54 16.45
CA ASP A 33 8.28 7.80 17.71
C ASP A 33 6.78 8.07 17.48
N HIS A 34 6.39 8.42 16.26
CA HIS A 34 5.00 8.76 15.90
C HIS A 34 4.42 7.86 14.81
N GLU A 35 5.25 7.09 14.12
CA GLU A 35 4.87 6.24 13.00
C GLU A 35 5.54 4.85 13.10
N PRO A 36 4.91 3.79 12.57
CA PRO A 36 3.59 3.79 11.94
C PRO A 36 2.46 3.84 12.97
N GLN A 37 1.45 4.66 12.70
CA GLN A 37 0.22 4.63 13.50
C GLN A 37 -0.55 3.30 13.32
N PRO A 38 -1.24 2.80 14.36
CA PRO A 38 -1.96 1.53 14.28
C PRO A 38 -3.04 1.52 13.20
N SER A 39 -3.17 0.38 12.51
CA SER A 39 -4.19 0.11 11.51
C SER A 39 -4.72 -1.32 11.68
N ALA A 40 -5.92 -1.61 11.18
CA ALA A 40 -6.50 -2.95 11.28
C ALA A 40 -5.71 -3.94 10.42
N THR A 41 -5.55 -5.19 10.90
CA THR A 41 -4.94 -6.28 10.13
C THR A 41 -5.59 -6.45 8.76
N LYS A 42 -6.90 -6.22 8.69
CA LYS A 42 -7.67 -6.27 7.43
C LYS A 42 -7.11 -5.34 6.35
N ASN A 43 -6.62 -4.15 6.72
CA ASN A 43 -6.05 -3.19 5.76
C ASN A 43 -4.71 -3.69 5.18
N VAL A 44 -3.87 -4.32 6.00
CA VAL A 44 -2.59 -4.91 5.54
C VAL A 44 -2.85 -6.13 4.65
N ILE A 45 -3.83 -6.96 5.00
CA ILE A 45 -4.27 -8.07 4.14
C ILE A 45 -4.80 -7.52 2.82
N HIS A 46 -5.63 -6.47 2.83
CA HIS A 46 -6.15 -5.87 1.62
C HIS A 46 -5.04 -5.34 0.71
N LEU A 47 -4.05 -4.65 1.26
CA LEU A 47 -2.88 -4.22 0.51
C LEU A 47 -2.17 -5.40 -0.16
N SER A 48 -2.00 -6.51 0.56
CA SER A 48 -1.39 -7.73 -0.01
C SER A 48 -2.22 -8.36 -1.13
N GLN A 49 -3.56 -8.29 -1.05
CA GLN A 49 -4.46 -8.77 -2.11
C GLN A 49 -4.28 -7.94 -3.39
N MET A 50 -4.26 -6.60 -3.27
CA MET A 50 -4.05 -5.73 -4.43
C MET A 50 -2.69 -5.96 -5.08
N ILE A 51 -1.62 -6.12 -4.28
CA ILE A 51 -0.26 -6.41 -4.79
C ILE A 51 -0.21 -7.74 -5.54
N ARG A 52 -0.86 -8.79 -5.02
CA ARG A 52 -0.83 -10.13 -5.62
C ARG A 52 -1.67 -10.23 -6.89
N GLU A 53 -2.83 -9.60 -6.90
CA GLU A 53 -3.76 -9.66 -8.03
C GLU A 53 -3.44 -8.62 -9.11
N GLY A 54 -2.66 -7.58 -8.79
CA GLY A 54 -2.35 -6.48 -9.72
C GLY A 54 -3.60 -5.68 -10.10
N THR A 55 -4.59 -5.62 -9.22
CA THR A 55 -5.84 -4.88 -9.44
C THR A 55 -6.22 -4.06 -8.21
N VAL A 56 -6.85 -2.91 -8.43
CA VAL A 56 -7.42 -2.10 -7.36
C VAL A 56 -8.87 -2.51 -7.20
N SER A 57 -9.16 -3.34 -6.20
CA SER A 57 -10.49 -3.91 -5.97
C SER A 57 -10.90 -3.80 -4.49
N MET A 58 -12.17 -4.08 -4.20
CA MET A 58 -12.66 -4.21 -2.83
C MET A 58 -11.98 -5.38 -2.10
N PHE A 59 -12.05 -5.41 -0.78
CA PHE A 59 -11.45 -6.49 0.02
C PHE A 59 -12.03 -7.86 -0.35
N ASP A 60 -11.17 -8.84 -0.65
CA ASP A 60 -11.62 -10.21 -0.84
C ASP A 60 -11.74 -10.90 0.53
N TYR A 61 -12.94 -11.39 0.87
CA TYR A 61 -13.13 -12.18 2.09
C TYR A 61 -12.60 -13.62 1.98
N GLU A 62 -12.04 -13.99 0.82
CA GLU A 62 -11.55 -15.34 0.51
C GLU A 62 -12.65 -16.41 0.65
N ASN A 63 -13.90 -15.97 0.63
CA ASN A 63 -15.10 -16.78 0.77
C ASN A 63 -16.21 -16.17 -0.11
N GLN A 64 -16.77 -16.99 -1.00
CA GLN A 64 -17.76 -16.52 -1.96
C GLN A 64 -19.07 -16.07 -1.29
N ASP A 65 -19.53 -16.75 -0.24
CA ASP A 65 -20.77 -16.40 0.45
C ASP A 65 -20.62 -15.06 1.19
N GLU A 66 -19.46 -14.82 1.79
CA GLU A 66 -19.16 -13.53 2.42
C GLU A 66 -19.02 -12.41 1.38
N ASN A 67 -18.36 -12.66 0.25
CA ASN A 67 -18.32 -11.69 -0.85
C ASN A 67 -19.73 -11.39 -1.38
N ILE A 68 -20.59 -12.39 -1.55
CA ILE A 68 -21.99 -12.18 -1.97
C ILE A 68 -22.74 -11.38 -0.91
N ARG A 69 -22.53 -11.68 0.37
CA ARG A 69 -23.15 -10.94 1.48
C ARG A 69 -22.74 -9.46 1.47
N HIS A 70 -21.50 -9.15 1.11
CA HIS A 70 -20.96 -7.80 1.11
C HIS A 70 -21.21 -7.03 -0.20
N TYR A 71 -21.18 -7.71 -1.34
CA TYR A 71 -21.11 -7.09 -2.67
C TYR A 71 -22.22 -7.53 -3.62
N GLY A 72 -23.00 -8.55 -3.27
CA GLY A 72 -24.00 -9.16 -4.16
C GLY A 72 -23.41 -10.04 -5.27
N GLN A 73 -22.08 -10.25 -5.27
CA GLN A 73 -21.35 -11.07 -6.24
C GLN A 73 -20.23 -11.85 -5.53
N SER A 74 -19.81 -12.98 -6.11
CA SER A 74 -18.84 -13.91 -5.48
C SER A 74 -17.39 -13.42 -5.47
N THR A 75 -17.07 -12.41 -6.26
CA THR A 75 -15.74 -11.78 -6.35
C THR A 75 -15.82 -10.30 -5.96
N PRO A 76 -14.76 -9.72 -5.38
CA PRO A 76 -14.75 -8.30 -5.05
C PRO A 76 -14.86 -7.42 -6.31
N PRO A 77 -15.71 -6.39 -6.32
CA PRO A 77 -15.75 -5.42 -7.41
C PRO A 77 -14.41 -4.69 -7.60
N ILE A 78 -14.05 -4.45 -8.86
CA ILE A 78 -12.87 -3.64 -9.23
C ILE A 78 -13.27 -2.16 -9.22
N TYR A 79 -12.38 -1.31 -8.72
CA TYR A 79 -12.52 0.14 -8.84
C TYR A 79 -12.08 0.58 -10.24
N ASP A 80 -13.05 1.03 -11.04
CA ASP A 80 -12.77 1.57 -12.36
C ASP A 80 -12.24 3.00 -12.23
N MET A 81 -10.92 3.17 -12.37
CA MET A 81 -10.28 4.50 -12.31
C MET A 81 -10.72 5.43 -13.44
N THR A 82 -11.25 4.90 -14.55
CA THR A 82 -11.80 5.73 -15.64
C THR A 82 -13.13 6.38 -15.27
N SER A 83 -13.77 5.94 -14.18
CA SER A 83 -14.96 6.57 -13.62
C SER A 83 -14.67 7.86 -12.85
N LEU A 84 -13.40 8.17 -12.57
CA LEU A 84 -13.01 9.46 -12.02
C LEU A 84 -13.38 10.59 -13.01
N PRO A 85 -14.12 11.63 -12.58
CA PRO A 85 -14.53 12.71 -13.48
C PRO A 85 -13.32 13.45 -14.05
N ASN A 86 -13.37 13.78 -15.34
CA ASN A 86 -12.31 14.57 -16.00
C ASN A 86 -12.21 16.00 -15.44
N GLU A 87 -13.30 16.50 -14.85
CA GLU A 87 -13.38 17.82 -14.24
C GLU A 87 -12.83 17.84 -12.81
N LEU A 88 -12.46 16.70 -12.23
CA LEU A 88 -11.84 16.62 -10.91
C LEU A 88 -10.37 17.05 -11.01
N PRO A 89 -9.96 18.22 -10.47
CA PRO A 89 -8.57 18.63 -10.54
C PRO A 89 -7.72 17.72 -9.66
N LEU A 90 -6.81 16.96 -10.29
CA LEU A 90 -5.87 16.07 -9.61
C LEU A 90 -4.44 16.51 -9.93
N PHE A 91 -3.63 16.68 -8.88
CA PHE A 91 -2.19 16.80 -9.00
C PHE A 91 -1.56 15.50 -8.48
N VAL A 92 -0.85 14.80 -9.36
CA VAL A 92 -0.16 13.55 -9.03
C VAL A 92 1.33 13.76 -9.19
N SER A 93 2.08 13.39 -8.16
CA SER A 93 3.55 13.38 -8.16
C SER A 93 4.02 12.04 -7.63
N TYR A 94 5.05 11.48 -8.25
CA TYR A 94 5.64 10.21 -7.85
C TYR A 94 7.17 10.31 -7.80
N GLY A 95 7.80 9.43 -7.01
CA GLY A 95 9.25 9.33 -6.89
C GLY A 95 9.81 8.23 -7.79
N GLY A 96 10.83 8.53 -8.59
CA GLY A 96 11.42 7.52 -9.49
C GLY A 96 12.15 6.36 -8.78
N ALA A 97 12.37 6.47 -7.47
CA ALA A 97 12.97 5.43 -6.62
C ALA A 97 11.99 4.92 -5.55
N ASP A 98 10.71 5.27 -5.66
CA ASP A 98 9.65 4.78 -4.77
C ASP A 98 9.40 3.29 -5.05
N ALA A 99 9.44 2.46 -4.01
CA ALA A 99 9.22 1.02 -4.13
C ALA A 99 7.76 0.60 -3.88
N LEU A 100 6.91 1.49 -3.34
CA LEU A 100 5.49 1.23 -3.12
C LEU A 100 4.60 1.73 -4.26
N SER A 101 4.98 2.85 -4.87
CA SER A 101 4.28 3.47 -6.00
C SER A 101 5.30 3.66 -7.13
N ASP A 102 5.69 2.55 -7.76
CA ASP A 102 6.77 2.55 -8.73
C ASP A 102 6.34 3.17 -10.07
N VAL A 103 7.30 3.42 -10.95
CA VAL A 103 7.06 4.13 -12.22
C VAL A 103 6.09 3.40 -13.15
N LYS A 104 5.92 2.09 -12.99
CA LYS A 104 5.08 1.26 -13.85
C LYS A 104 3.64 1.11 -13.37
N ASP A 105 3.35 1.42 -12.10
CA ASP A 105 1.99 1.40 -11.55
C ASP A 105 1.09 2.39 -12.29
#